data_AF-A0A453T4H4-F1
#
_entry.id   AF-A0A453T4H4-F1
#
_cell.length_a   1.000
_cell.length_b   1.000
_cell.length_c   1.000
_cell.angle_alpha   90.00
_cell.angle_beta   90.00
_cell.angle_gamma   90.00
#
_symmetry.space_group_name_H-M   'P 1'
#
loop_
_entity.id
_entity.type
_entity.pdbx_description
1 polymer ?
#
loop_
_entity_poly.entity_id
_entity_poly.type
_entity_poly.pdbx_seq_one_letter_code
_entity_poly.pdbx_strand_id
1 'polypeptide(L)'
;MLISFLLQIGPPSSRFLPSKDKKTWAAKDVADCVLSDKSSLKVTTSQRMAESSVLDAHTTDVDGEPYWYYEYIVRKSPTKSAPEPNLFRHNVACTAERDGFLYSLNASTLSKQWESMGPLLQKAVASFHLLPPTEKYVPPYQDPWRFW
;
A
#
# COMPACT_ATOMS: atom_id res chain seq x y z
N MET A 1 -11.63 11.92 -14.57
CA MET A 1 -11.53 10.67 -13.79
C MET A 1 -10.20 10.71 -13.06
N LEU A 2 -10.18 10.70 -11.73
CA LEU A 2 -8.93 10.82 -10.97
C LEU A 2 -8.53 9.44 -10.44
N ILE A 3 -7.52 8.85 -11.08
CA ILE A 3 -6.86 7.62 -10.65
C ILE A 3 -5.46 7.99 -10.21
N SER A 4 -4.94 7.33 -9.19
CA SER A 4 -3.56 7.51 -8.77
C SER A 4 -2.94 6.16 -8.44
N PHE A 5 -1.75 5.93 -9.00
CA PHE A 5 -0.89 4.80 -8.66
C PHE A 5 0.31 5.30 -7.87
N LEU A 6 0.73 4.53 -6.88
CA LEU A 6 1.90 4.81 -6.07
C LEU A 6 2.64 3.50 -5.82
N LEU A 7 3.95 3.47 -6.11
CA LEU A 7 4.85 2.40 -5.72
C LEU A 7 5.67 2.87 -4.52
N GLN A 8 5.72 2.07 -3.47
CA GLN A 8 6.48 2.36 -2.25
C GLN A 8 7.35 1.17 -1.89
N ILE A 9 8.56 1.46 -1.40
CA ILE A 9 9.49 0.47 -0.88
C ILE A 9 9.92 0.94 0.50
N GLY A 10 9.83 0.05 1.50
CA GLY A 10 10.19 0.40 2.88
C GLY A 10 10.43 -0.82 3.76
N PRO A 11 11.16 -0.67 4.86
CA PRO A 11 11.38 -1.76 5.81
C PRO A 11 10.06 -2.11 6.54
N PRO A 12 9.82 -3.39 6.87
CA PRO A 12 8.71 -3.78 7.72
C PRO A 12 8.90 -3.23 9.14
N SER A 13 7.81 -2.81 9.77
CA SER A 13 7.79 -2.38 11.15
C SER A 13 7.60 -3.57 12.08
N SER A 14 8.56 -3.81 12.97
CA SER A 14 8.51 -4.89 13.96
C SER A 14 7.34 -4.78 14.94
N ARG A 15 6.71 -3.60 15.03
CA ARG A 15 5.48 -3.37 15.79
C ARG A 15 4.30 -4.19 15.25
N PHE A 16 4.23 -4.35 13.94
CA PHE A 16 3.15 -5.06 13.26
C PHE A 16 3.59 -6.45 12.80
N LEU A 17 4.85 -6.58 12.37
CA LEU A 17 5.43 -7.79 11.81
C LEU A 17 6.62 -8.24 12.69
N PRO A 18 6.36 -8.89 13.85
CA PRO A 18 7.41 -9.23 14.81
C PRO A 18 8.28 -10.42 14.36
N SER A 19 7.72 -11.32 13.55
CA SER A 19 8.42 -12.48 13.00
C SER A 19 9.25 -12.09 11.77
N LYS A 20 10.42 -12.71 11.60
CA LYS A 20 11.19 -12.62 10.34
C LYS A 20 10.67 -13.55 9.24
N ASP A 21 9.88 -14.56 9.61
CA ASP A 21 9.29 -15.48 8.64
C ASP A 21 8.03 -14.86 8.05
N LYS A 22 8.16 -14.34 6.82
CA LYS A 22 7.05 -13.71 6.11
C LYS A 22 5.85 -14.61 5.88
N LYS A 23 6.03 -15.94 5.81
CA LYS A 23 4.91 -16.87 5.61
C LYS A 23 3.95 -16.90 6.79
N THR A 24 4.38 -16.40 7.95
CA THR A 24 3.57 -16.28 9.16
C THR A 24 2.76 -14.99 9.25
N TRP A 25 2.98 -14.03 8.35
CA TRP A 25 2.34 -12.72 8.43
C TRP A 25 0.91 -12.74 7.89
N ALA A 26 -0.04 -12.25 8.68
CA ALA A 26 -1.40 -12.05 8.22
C ALA A 26 -1.49 -10.84 7.29
N ALA A 27 -2.31 -10.92 6.25
CA ALA A 27 -2.49 -9.83 5.28
C ALA A 27 -2.90 -8.51 5.92
N LYS A 28 -3.74 -8.57 6.96
CA LYS A 28 -4.15 -7.39 7.71
C LYS A 28 -2.98 -6.71 8.43
N ASP A 29 -2.09 -7.48 9.05
CA ASP A 29 -0.93 -6.92 9.76
C ASP A 29 0.06 -6.27 8.79
N VAL A 30 0.22 -6.84 7.59
CA VAL A 30 1.01 -6.24 6.51
C VAL A 30 0.37 -4.94 6.03
N ALA A 31 -0.96 -4.93 5.82
CA ALA A 31 -1.69 -3.73 5.44
C ALA A 31 -1.52 -2.63 6.51
N ASP A 32 -1.75 -2.95 7.78
CA ASP A 32 -1.60 -2.00 8.89
C ASP A 32 -0.15 -1.49 9.01
N CYS A 33 0.84 -2.35 8.79
CA CYS A 33 2.25 -1.98 8.73
C CYS A 33 2.51 -0.91 7.65
N VAL A 34 2.11 -1.17 6.40
CA VAL A 34 2.34 -0.27 5.26
C VAL A 34 1.55 1.05 5.42
N LEU A 35 0.32 0.98 5.94
CA LEU A 35 -0.52 2.16 6.12
C LEU A 35 -0.07 3.04 7.29
N SER A 36 0.53 2.46 8.33
CA SER A 36 1.09 3.22 9.45
C SER A 36 2.21 4.17 8.99
N ASP A 37 3.04 3.74 8.04
CA ASP A 37 4.14 4.54 7.50
C ASP A 37 3.66 5.74 6.66
N LYS A 38 2.44 5.67 6.09
CA LYS A 38 1.82 6.82 5.42
C LYS A 38 1.46 7.97 6.38
N SER A 39 1.39 7.71 7.69
CA SER A 39 1.05 8.73 8.70
C SER A 39 2.25 9.57 9.16
N SER A 40 3.48 9.16 8.83
CA SER A 40 4.74 9.73 9.35
C SER A 40 5.31 10.91 8.53
N LEU A 41 4.74 11.25 7.38
CA LEU A 41 5.14 12.46 6.65
C LEU A 41 4.76 13.69 7.49
N LYS A 42 5.75 14.54 7.81
CA LYS A 42 5.64 15.72 8.71
C LYS A 42 4.37 16.54 8.45
N VAL A 43 3.32 16.24 9.20
CA VAL A 43 2.11 17.03 9.28
C VAL A 43 2.43 18.20 10.21
N THR A 44 2.56 19.40 9.64
CA THR A 44 2.42 20.62 10.44
C THR A 44 1.07 20.55 11.16
N THR A 45 1.05 20.91 12.45
CA THR A 45 0.04 20.70 13.51
C THR A 45 -1.42 21.09 13.18
N SER A 46 -1.74 21.45 11.93
CA SER A 46 -3.07 21.85 11.45
C SER A 46 -3.65 20.91 10.36
N GLN A 47 -2.86 19.97 9.79
CA GLN A 47 -3.32 19.05 8.74
C GLN A 47 -3.70 17.66 9.30
N ARG A 48 -4.67 17.67 10.23
CA ARG A 48 -5.81 16.75 10.30
C ARG A 48 -5.54 15.34 9.67
N MET A 49 -5.10 14.40 10.53
CA MET A 49 -4.77 13.00 10.22
C MET A 49 -5.77 12.37 9.24
N ALA A 50 -5.27 11.75 8.18
CA ALA A 50 -6.10 10.91 7.34
C ALA A 50 -6.34 9.59 8.08
N GLU A 51 -7.58 9.33 8.46
CA GLU A 51 -7.97 8.05 9.04
C GLU A 51 -8.08 7.03 7.90
N SER A 52 -7.27 5.97 7.96
CA SER A 52 -7.34 4.82 7.05
C SER A 52 -8.03 3.66 7.73
N SER A 53 -8.94 3.00 7.03
CA SER A 53 -9.62 1.79 7.50
C SER A 53 -9.48 0.68 6.47
N VAL A 54 -8.94 -0.47 6.88
CA VAL A 54 -8.84 -1.68 6.06
C VAL A 54 -10.19 -2.36 6.01
N LEU A 55 -10.68 -2.62 4.80
CA LEU A 55 -11.98 -3.25 4.54
C LEU A 55 -11.86 -4.75 4.29
N ASP A 56 -10.87 -5.13 3.49
CA ASP A 56 -10.55 -6.51 3.16
C ASP A 56 -9.03 -6.69 3.11
N ALA A 57 -8.57 -7.87 3.50
CA ALA A 57 -7.17 -8.26 3.34
C ALA A 57 -7.05 -9.77 3.20
N HIS A 58 -6.31 -10.22 2.20
CA HIS A 58 -6.05 -11.64 1.94
C HIS A 58 -4.64 -11.88 1.40
N THR A 59 -4.17 -13.12 1.51
CA THR A 59 -2.86 -13.55 1.01
C THR A 59 -3.07 -14.51 -0.16
N THR A 60 -2.26 -14.36 -1.19
CA THR A 60 -2.16 -15.30 -2.31
C THR A 60 -0.72 -15.73 -2.48
N ASP A 61 -0.50 -17.01 -2.76
CA ASP A 61 0.81 -17.53 -3.16
C ASP A 61 1.02 -17.28 -4.65
N VAL A 62 2.12 -16.62 -5.00
CA VAL A 62 2.55 -16.42 -6.39
C VAL A 62 3.98 -16.94 -6.49
N ASP A 63 4.16 -18.04 -7.22
CA ASP A 63 5.45 -18.71 -7.41
C ASP A 63 6.16 -19.08 -6.09
N GLY A 64 5.40 -19.48 -5.06
CA GLY A 64 5.94 -19.87 -3.74
C GLY A 64 6.20 -18.71 -2.78
N GLU A 65 5.90 -17.49 -3.21
CA GLU A 65 6.06 -16.25 -2.46
C GLU A 65 4.70 -15.66 -2.06
N PRO A 66 4.52 -15.22 -0.81
CA PRO A 66 3.27 -14.60 -0.38
C PRO A 66 3.14 -13.18 -0.93
N TYR A 67 1.98 -12.89 -1.52
CA TYR A 67 1.53 -11.56 -1.90
C TYR A 67 0.30 -11.21 -1.07
N TRP A 68 0.34 -10.05 -0.42
CA TRP A 68 -0.76 -9.56 0.42
C TRP A 68 -1.55 -8.50 -0.33
N TYR A 69 -2.83 -8.77 -0.51
CA TYR A 69 -3.78 -7.89 -1.18
C TYR A 69 -4.72 -7.31 -0.15
N TYR A 70 -5.03 -6.02 -0.27
CA TYR A 70 -5.93 -5.36 0.67
C TYR A 70 -6.65 -4.17 0.05
N GLU A 71 -7.88 -3.98 0.51
CA GLU A 71 -8.75 -2.85 0.18
C GLU A 71 -8.89 -1.94 1.40
N TYR A 72 -8.81 -0.63 1.21
CA TYR A 72 -8.92 0.32 2.30
C TYR A 72 -9.50 1.66 1.85
N ILE A 73 -10.18 2.34 2.78
CA ILE A 73 -10.67 3.70 2.61
C ILE A 73 -9.75 4.66 3.34
N VAL A 74 -9.47 5.79 2.70
CA VAL A 74 -8.82 6.93 3.36
C VAL A 74 -9.80 8.10 3.39
N ARG A 75 -10.08 8.61 4.59
CA ARG A 75 -10.80 9.86 4.76
C ARG A 75 -9.80 11.02 4.66
N LYS A 76 -9.89 11.80 3.60
CA LYS A 76 -9.22 13.10 3.54
C LYS A 76 -10.01 14.10 4.36
N SER A 77 -9.30 14.81 5.22
CA SER A 77 -9.82 15.92 6.00
C SER A 77 -10.54 16.94 5.11
N PRO A 78 -11.77 17.38 5.49
CA PRO A 78 -12.47 18.41 4.72
C PRO A 78 -11.62 19.67 4.64
N THR A 79 -11.10 19.98 3.46
CA THR A 79 -10.62 21.32 3.14
C THR A 79 -11.83 22.17 2.74
N LYS A 80 -11.78 23.48 2.95
CA LYS A 80 -12.89 24.42 2.60
C LYS A 80 -13.33 24.35 1.12
N SER A 81 -12.58 23.67 0.26
CA SER A 81 -12.72 23.63 -1.19
C SER A 81 -13.14 22.27 -1.78
N ALA A 82 -13.27 21.20 -0.98
CA ALA A 82 -13.63 19.88 -1.50
C ALA A 82 -15.11 19.54 -1.19
N PRO A 83 -15.95 19.25 -2.21
CA PRO A 83 -17.30 18.73 -2.01
C PRO A 83 -17.29 17.44 -1.18
N GLU A 84 -18.26 17.25 -0.28
CA GLU A 84 -18.38 16.07 0.59
C GLU A 84 -18.17 14.70 -0.09
N PRO A 85 -18.67 14.40 -1.30
CA PRO A 85 -18.43 13.12 -1.96
C PRO A 85 -16.99 12.88 -2.44
N ASN A 86 -16.10 13.89 -2.37
CA ASN A 86 -14.67 13.75 -2.66
C ASN A 86 -13.82 13.57 -1.37
N LEU A 87 -14.46 13.44 -0.19
CA LEU A 87 -13.77 13.26 1.09
C LEU A 87 -13.08 11.90 1.20
N PHE A 88 -13.63 10.87 0.56
CA PHE A 88 -13.12 9.51 0.66
C PHE A 88 -12.46 9.06 -0.64
N ARG A 89 -11.33 8.37 -0.46
CA ARG A 89 -10.68 7.64 -1.54
C ARG A 89 -10.74 6.16 -1.21
N HIS A 90 -11.19 5.38 -2.19
CA HIS A 90 -11.05 3.94 -2.16
C HIS A 90 -9.71 3.56 -2.76
N ASN A 91 -9.09 2.56 -2.15
CA ASN A 91 -7.76 2.11 -2.49
C ASN A 91 -7.76 0.59 -2.50
N VAL A 92 -7.04 0.04 -3.47
CA VAL A 92 -6.57 -1.35 -3.42
C VAL A 92 -5.06 -1.33 -3.49
N ALA A 93 -4.44 -2.32 -2.86
CA ALA A 93 -3.00 -2.46 -2.85
C ALA A 93 -2.59 -3.92 -2.89
N CYS A 94 -1.37 -4.11 -3.37
CA CYS A 94 -0.66 -5.37 -3.31
C CYS A 94 0.72 -5.10 -2.74
N THR A 95 1.12 -5.91 -1.76
CA THR A 95 2.44 -5.87 -1.15
C THR A 95 3.11 -7.22 -1.31
N ALA A 96 4.40 -7.18 -1.63
CA ALA A 96 5.29 -8.34 -1.62
C ALA A 96 6.55 -8.01 -0.81
N GLU A 97 7.23 -9.03 -0.31
CA GLU A 97 8.46 -8.88 0.45
C GLU A 97 9.65 -9.42 -0.37
N ARG A 98 10.75 -8.67 -0.38
CA ARG A 98 12.04 -9.13 -0.88
C ARG A 98 13.18 -8.50 -0.09
N ASP A 99 14.15 -9.33 0.31
CA ASP A 99 15.40 -8.94 0.96
C ASP A 99 15.22 -8.08 2.23
N GLY A 100 14.14 -8.31 2.97
CA GLY A 100 13.76 -7.59 4.17
C GLY A 100 12.97 -6.30 3.91
N PHE A 101 12.49 -6.05 2.69
CA PHE A 101 11.76 -4.83 2.32
C PHE A 101 10.40 -5.15 1.71
N LEU A 102 9.40 -4.32 2.06
CA LEU A 102 8.05 -4.38 1.52
C LEU A 102 7.96 -3.51 0.27
N TYR A 103 7.59 -4.13 -0.85
CA TYR A 103 7.30 -3.48 -2.12
C TYR A 103 5.79 -3.43 -2.30
N SER A 104 5.23 -2.23 -2.28
CA SER A 104 3.78 -2.02 -2.26
C SER A 104 3.33 -1.20 -3.45
N LEU A 105 2.49 -1.77 -4.31
CA LEU A 105 1.76 -1.04 -5.33
C LEU A 105 0.38 -0.68 -4.79
N ASN A 106 0.08 0.61 -4.76
CA ASN A 106 -1.22 1.13 -4.38
C ASN A 106 -1.91 1.79 -5.58
N ALA A 107 -3.18 1.47 -5.78
CA ALA A 107 -4.04 2.09 -6.77
C ALA A 107 -5.26 2.70 -6.07
N SER A 108 -5.63 3.93 -6.44
CA SER A 108 -6.72 4.65 -5.77
C SER A 108 -7.59 5.44 -6.73
N THR A 109 -8.84 5.64 -6.33
CA THR A 109 -9.77 6.57 -6.98
C THR A 109 -10.68 7.23 -5.96
N LEU A 110 -11.52 8.17 -6.41
CA LEU A 110 -12.58 8.74 -5.57
C LEU A 110 -13.64 7.65 -5.31
N SER A 111 -14.15 7.56 -4.08
CA SER A 111 -15.12 6.50 -3.73
C SER A 111 -16.36 6.49 -4.62
N LYS A 112 -16.82 7.65 -5.11
CA LYS A 112 -17.94 7.74 -6.08
C LYS A 112 -17.68 7.05 -7.42
N GLN A 113 -16.41 6.82 -7.77
CA GLN A 113 -15.99 6.15 -9.00
C GLN A 113 -15.64 4.67 -8.74
N TRP A 114 -15.80 4.18 -7.51
CA TRP A 114 -15.36 2.84 -7.14
C TRP A 114 -16.11 1.75 -7.89
N GLU A 115 -17.42 1.87 -8.06
CA GLU A 115 -18.21 0.85 -8.76
C GLU A 115 -17.72 0.65 -10.21
N SER A 116 -17.32 1.72 -10.90
CA SER A 116 -16.83 1.61 -12.28
C SER A 116 -15.34 1.28 -12.36
N MET A 117 -14.53 1.81 -11.44
CA MET A 117 -13.06 1.71 -11.52
C MET A 117 -12.46 0.59 -10.69
N GLY A 118 -13.11 0.21 -9.59
CA GLY A 118 -12.63 -0.78 -8.62
C GLY A 118 -12.17 -2.08 -9.28
N PRO A 119 -12.97 -2.71 -10.15
CA PRO A 119 -12.56 -3.94 -10.83
C PRO A 119 -11.30 -3.79 -11.70
N LEU A 120 -11.10 -2.61 -12.32
CA LEU A 120 -9.91 -2.33 -13.12
C LEU A 120 -8.68 -2.10 -12.23
N LEU A 121 -8.86 -1.41 -11.10
CA LEU A 121 -7.77 -1.19 -10.14
C LEU A 121 -7.38 -2.50 -9.45
N GLN A 122 -8.33 -3.37 -9.13
CA GLN A 122 -8.09 -4.71 -8.60
C GLN A 122 -7.27 -5.56 -9.59
N LYS A 123 -7.63 -5.55 -10.89
CA LYS A 123 -6.82 -6.21 -11.93
C LYS A 123 -5.41 -5.64 -12.04
N ALA A 124 -5.26 -4.32 -11.93
CA ALA A 124 -3.96 -3.67 -11.99
C ALA A 124 -3.06 -4.11 -10.81
N VAL A 125 -3.56 -4.09 -9.58
CA VAL A 125 -2.77 -4.56 -8.42
C VAL A 125 -2.54 -6.08 -8.44
N ALA A 126 -3.48 -6.87 -8.99
CA ALA A 126 -3.30 -8.31 -9.17
C ALA A 126 -2.16 -8.64 -10.14
N SER A 127 -1.90 -7.78 -11.14
CA SER A 127 -0.80 -7.95 -12.10
C SER A 127 0.59 -7.56 -11.57
N PHE A 128 0.68 -7.03 -10.35
CA PHE A 128 1.95 -6.63 -9.76
C PHE A 128 2.74 -7.84 -9.29
N HIS A 129 3.89 -8.08 -9.92
CA HIS A 129 4.82 -9.15 -9.55
C HIS A 129 6.25 -8.65 -9.57
N LEU A 130 7.03 -9.05 -8.57
CA LEU A 130 8.45 -8.79 -8.55
C LEU A 130 9.18 -9.79 -9.45
N LEU A 131 9.77 -9.31 -10.54
CA LEU A 131 10.60 -10.15 -11.40
C LEU A 131 11.81 -10.71 -10.65
N PRO A 132 12.35 -11.87 -11.06
CA PRO A 132 13.58 -12.41 -10.48
C PRO A 132 14.72 -11.38 -10.49
N PRO A 133 15.51 -11.28 -9.41
CA PRO A 133 16.69 -10.42 -9.39
C PRO A 133 17.63 -10.75 -10.55
N THR A 134 18.19 -9.70 -11.17
CA THR A 134 19.24 -9.84 -12.19
C THR A 134 20.57 -9.37 -11.59
N GLU A 135 21.68 -9.55 -12.31
CA GLU A 135 23.00 -9.02 -11.89
C GLU A 135 22.99 -7.50 -11.64
N LYS A 136 22.03 -6.77 -12.20
CA LYS A 136 21.86 -5.32 -12.02
C LYS A 136 20.97 -4.94 -10.84
N TYR A 137 20.35 -5.91 -10.18
CA TYR A 137 19.51 -5.66 -9.02
C TYR A 137 20.37 -5.16 -7.86
N VAL A 138 19.99 -4.02 -7.29
CA VAL A 138 20.61 -3.46 -6.08
C VAL A 138 19.52 -3.41 -5.01
N PRO A 139 19.65 -4.19 -3.93
CA PRO A 139 18.66 -4.20 -2.86
C PRO A 139 18.67 -2.87 -2.09
N PRO A 140 17.54 -2.48 -1.46
CA PRO A 140 17.42 -1.18 -0.80
C PRO A 140 18.45 -0.91 0.30
N TYR A 141 18.90 -1.94 1.01
CA TYR A 141 19.93 -1.79 2.04
C TYR A 141 21.32 -1.46 1.49
N GLN A 142 21.60 -1.77 0.22
CA GLN A 142 22.90 -1.56 -0.41
C GLN A 142 23.07 -0.14 -0.96
N ASP A 143 22.00 0.45 -1.51
CA ASP A 143 21.99 1.82 -2.01
C ASP A 143 20.62 2.48 -1.76
N PRO A 144 20.39 2.98 -0.53
CA PRO A 144 19.09 3.51 -0.13
C PRO A 144 18.63 4.69 -0.99
N TRP A 145 19.55 5.44 -1.59
CA TRP A 145 19.27 6.68 -2.33
C TRP A 145 18.57 6.46 -3.67
N ARG A 146 18.56 5.24 -4.20
CA ARG A 146 17.86 4.91 -5.46
C ARG A 146 16.33 4.98 -5.36
N PHE A 147 15.82 5.06 -4.15
CA PHE A 147 14.40 4.91 -3.85
C PHE A 147 13.75 6.20 -3.31
N TRP A 148 14.46 7.34 -3.37
CA TRP A 148 14.00 8.68 -2.95
C TRP A 148 13.96 9.66 -4.14
#